data_AF-A0A7H4MU12-F1
#
_entry.id   AF-A0A7H4MU12-F1
#
_cell.length_a   1.000
_cell.length_b   1.000
_cell.length_c   1.000
_cell.angle_alpha   90.00
_cell.angle_beta   90.00
_cell.angle_gamma   90.00
#
_symmetry.space_group_name_H-M   'P 1'
#
loop_
_entity.id
_entity.type
_entity.pdbx_description
1 polymer ?
#
loop_
_entity_poly.entity_id
_entity_poly.type
_entity_poly.pdbx_seq_one_letter_code
_entity_poly.pdbx_strand_id
1 'polypeptide(L)'
;MSITLDRLNFDQFKVSVKASDVFLAVESYRLLAKQIDQPLHLGITEAGGARSGAVKSAIGLGLLLSEGIGDTLRVSLAADPVEEIKVGFDILKSLRIRSRGINFIACPTCSRQEFDVIGTVNALEQRLEEYHYADGYFDHWLRGKRSRRGAGFHPRRDRRQQEKRPVRRRRT
;
A
#
# COMPACT_ATOMS: atom_id res chain seq x y z
N MET A 1 10.37 -14.31 17.96
CA MET A 1 11.40 -13.31 18.32
C MET A 1 10.72 -11.98 18.58
N SER A 2 10.20 -11.76 19.79
CA SER A 2 9.89 -10.46 20.40
C SER A 2 9.72 -10.65 21.93
N ILE A 3 10.76 -11.20 22.56
CA ILE A 3 10.73 -11.66 23.96
C ILE A 3 10.29 -10.54 24.92
N THR A 4 10.56 -9.27 24.62
CA THR A 4 10.23 -8.15 25.52
C THR A 4 8.75 -7.83 25.56
N LEU A 5 8.06 -7.72 24.41
CA LEU A 5 6.63 -7.37 24.38
C LEU A 5 5.76 -8.56 24.82
N ASP A 6 6.17 -9.78 24.45
CA ASP A 6 5.50 -11.00 24.88
C ASP A 6 5.54 -11.14 26.42
N ARG A 7 6.67 -10.79 27.05
CA ARG A 7 6.82 -10.76 28.52
C ARG A 7 5.93 -9.72 29.21
N LEU A 8 5.51 -8.69 28.49
CA LEU A 8 4.60 -7.65 29.00
C LEU A 8 3.14 -7.92 28.62
N ASN A 9 2.84 -9.07 28.00
CA ASN A 9 1.51 -9.41 27.47
C ASN A 9 0.94 -8.29 26.57
N PHE A 10 1.80 -7.66 25.74
CA PHE A 10 1.42 -6.56 24.88
C PHE A 10 1.35 -6.99 23.41
N ASP A 11 0.16 -7.44 22.98
CA ASP A 11 -0.06 -7.98 21.64
C ASP A 11 -0.56 -6.95 20.62
N GLN A 12 -0.87 -5.73 21.06
CA GLN A 12 -1.50 -4.68 20.23
C GLN A 12 -0.45 -3.74 19.63
N PHE A 13 0.37 -4.25 18.72
CA PHE A 13 1.39 -3.44 18.04
C PHE A 13 1.47 -3.72 16.53
N LYS A 14 2.14 -2.82 15.82
CA LYS A 14 2.53 -2.95 14.41
C LYS A 14 4.02 -2.71 14.29
N VAL A 15 4.66 -3.34 13.32
CA VAL A 15 6.12 -3.23 13.13
C VAL A 15 6.44 -2.64 11.77
N SER A 16 7.52 -1.86 11.71
CA SER A 16 8.07 -1.31 10.49
C SER A 16 9.59 -1.38 10.56
N VAL A 17 10.24 -1.76 9.47
CA VAL A 17 11.70 -1.74 9.33
C VAL A 17 12.00 -1.02 8.03
N LYS A 18 12.26 0.28 8.13
CA LYS A 18 12.44 1.16 6.97
C LYS A 18 13.91 1.28 6.62
N ALA A 19 14.19 1.30 5.34
CA ALA A 19 15.49 1.63 4.78
C ALA A 19 15.31 2.52 3.55
N SER A 20 16.38 3.24 3.20
CA SER A 20 16.41 4.07 1.99
C SER A 20 16.82 3.30 0.75
N ASP A 21 17.58 2.21 0.87
CA ASP A 21 17.81 1.28 -0.23
C ASP A 21 16.60 0.34 -0.42
N VAL A 22 16.19 0.17 -1.67
CA VAL A 22 14.97 -0.57 -2.02
C VAL A 22 15.13 -2.05 -1.73
N PHE A 23 16.24 -2.66 -2.14
CA PHE A 23 16.44 -4.10 -2.00
C PHE A 23 16.67 -4.49 -0.54
N LEU A 24 17.42 -3.67 0.20
CA LEU A 24 17.59 -3.84 1.64
C LEU A 24 16.25 -3.77 2.38
N ALA A 25 15.40 -2.78 2.06
CA ALA A 25 14.08 -2.68 2.67
C ALA A 25 13.23 -3.93 2.36
N VAL A 26 13.19 -4.34 1.10
CA VAL A 26 12.41 -5.50 0.66
C VAL A 26 12.87 -6.78 1.37
N GLU A 27 14.16 -7.07 1.39
CA GLU A 27 14.69 -8.26 2.06
C GLU A 27 14.45 -8.21 3.57
N SER A 28 14.61 -7.05 4.21
CA SER A 28 14.32 -6.87 5.64
C SER A 28 12.86 -7.18 5.96
N TYR A 29 11.92 -6.68 5.15
CA TYR A 29 10.50 -6.98 5.32
C TYR A 29 10.17 -8.45 5.03
N ARG A 30 10.79 -9.08 4.02
CA ARG A 30 10.62 -10.51 3.72
C ARG A 30 11.10 -11.39 4.88
N LEU A 31 12.27 -11.07 5.45
CA LEU A 31 12.80 -11.78 6.61
C LEU A 31 11.92 -11.59 7.85
N LEU A 32 11.47 -10.36 8.11
CA LEU A 32 10.59 -10.05 9.23
C LEU A 32 9.23 -10.75 9.09
N ALA A 33 8.63 -10.72 7.90
CA ALA A 33 7.36 -11.36 7.58
C ALA A 33 7.33 -12.88 7.87
N LYS A 34 8.48 -13.55 7.83
CA LYS A 34 8.59 -14.97 8.18
C LYS A 34 8.57 -15.20 9.69
N GLN A 35 9.05 -14.22 10.47
CA GLN A 35 9.30 -14.33 11.90
C GLN A 35 8.17 -13.84 12.79
N ILE A 36 7.29 -12.96 12.28
CA ILE A 36 6.21 -12.34 13.05
C ILE A 36 4.86 -12.43 12.32
N ASP A 37 3.77 -12.51 13.09
CA ASP A 37 2.39 -12.50 12.58
C ASP A 37 1.70 -11.13 12.74
N GLN A 38 2.36 -10.19 13.44
CA GLN A 38 1.85 -8.85 13.69
C GLN A 38 1.82 -8.00 12.41
N PRO A 39 0.91 -7.01 12.30
CA PRO A 39 0.77 -6.24 11.08
C PRO A 39 2.02 -5.41 10.75
N LEU A 40 2.36 -5.36 9.46
CA LEU A 40 3.51 -4.64 8.94
C LEU A 40 3.09 -3.30 8.34
N HIS A 41 3.71 -2.23 8.83
CA HIS A 41 3.65 -0.93 8.20
C HIS A 41 4.85 -0.78 7.25
N LEU A 42 4.57 -0.67 5.96
CA LEU A 42 5.56 -0.55 4.91
C LEU A 42 5.92 0.91 4.66
N GLY A 43 7.17 1.15 4.28
CA GLY A 43 7.61 2.43 3.75
C GLY A 43 9.06 2.36 3.30
N ILE A 44 9.39 3.14 2.27
CA ILE A 44 10.76 3.41 1.85
C ILE A 44 11.08 4.83 2.30
N THR A 45 12.14 5.02 3.09
CA THR A 45 12.55 6.35 3.56
C THR A 45 13.45 7.02 2.53
N GLU A 46 13.53 8.35 2.56
CA GLU A 46 14.41 9.13 1.68
C GLU A 46 14.24 8.73 0.20
N ALA A 47 12.98 8.70 -0.27
CA ALA A 47 12.69 8.25 -1.63
C ALA A 47 13.11 9.28 -2.71
N GLY A 48 13.17 10.56 -2.34
CA GLY A 48 13.52 11.67 -3.23
C GLY A 48 12.34 12.61 -3.48
N GLY A 49 12.46 13.49 -4.49
CA GLY A 49 11.38 14.38 -4.92
C GLY A 49 10.20 13.62 -5.53
N ALA A 50 9.12 14.32 -5.89
CA ALA A 50 7.84 13.71 -6.30
C ALA A 50 8.00 12.56 -7.32
N ARG A 51 8.64 12.81 -8.47
CA ARG A 51 8.80 11.81 -9.53
C ARG A 51 9.73 10.65 -9.13
N SER A 52 10.96 10.95 -8.71
CA SER A 52 11.96 9.91 -8.40
C SER A 52 11.56 9.10 -7.17
N GLY A 53 11.00 9.77 -6.16
CA GLY A 53 10.48 9.14 -4.95
C GLY A 53 9.24 8.30 -5.19
N ALA A 54 8.34 8.71 -6.09
CA ALA A 54 7.20 7.89 -6.46
C ALA A 54 7.63 6.60 -7.15
N VAL A 55 8.55 6.68 -8.11
CA VAL A 55 9.11 5.50 -8.79
C VAL A 55 9.81 4.57 -7.80
N LYS A 56 10.71 5.11 -6.97
CA LYS A 56 11.46 4.32 -5.97
C LYS A 56 10.53 3.64 -4.97
N SER A 57 9.52 4.35 -4.48
CA SER A 57 8.52 3.80 -3.56
C SER A 57 7.64 2.75 -4.22
N ALA A 58 7.20 2.98 -5.46
CA ALA A 58 6.37 2.03 -6.21
C ALA A 58 7.10 0.71 -6.46
N ILE A 59 8.40 0.73 -6.76
CA ILE A 59 9.20 -0.48 -6.93
C ILE A 59 9.26 -1.25 -5.60
N GLY A 60 9.72 -0.61 -4.51
CA GLY A 60 9.91 -1.30 -3.23
C GLY A 60 8.61 -1.80 -2.60
N LEU A 61 7.60 -0.94 -2.54
CA LEU A 61 6.29 -1.30 -2.00
C LEU A 61 5.58 -2.29 -2.92
N GLY A 62 5.71 -2.14 -4.24
CA GLY A 62 5.09 -3.02 -5.22
C GLY A 62 5.54 -4.47 -5.10
N LEU A 63 6.85 -4.69 -4.94
CA LEU A 63 7.42 -6.02 -4.71
C LEU A 63 6.80 -6.69 -3.47
N LEU A 64 6.81 -6.00 -2.34
CA LEU A 64 6.28 -6.51 -1.08
C LEU A 64 4.76 -6.77 -1.15
N LEU A 65 4.00 -5.81 -1.67
CA LEU A 65 2.54 -5.91 -1.74
C LEU A 65 2.08 -7.01 -2.71
N SER A 66 2.79 -7.22 -3.83
CA SER A 66 2.49 -8.30 -4.78
C SER A 66 2.67 -9.70 -4.16
N GLU A 67 3.56 -9.83 -3.18
CA GLU A 67 3.79 -11.04 -2.38
C GLU A 67 2.78 -11.18 -1.21
N GLY A 68 1.86 -10.23 -1.05
CA GLY A 68 0.96 -10.15 0.08
C GLY A 68 1.66 -9.77 1.38
N ILE A 69 2.77 -9.02 1.31
CA ILE A 69 3.46 -8.42 2.46
C ILE A 69 2.99 -6.99 2.65
N GLY A 70 2.53 -6.66 3.87
CA GLY A 70 2.12 -5.31 4.26
C GLY A 70 0.63 -5.20 4.58
N ASP A 71 0.32 -4.47 5.65
CA ASP A 71 -1.04 -4.23 6.14
C ASP A 71 -1.41 -2.73 6.09
N THR A 72 -0.40 -1.87 6.09
CA THR A 72 -0.50 -0.43 5.86
C THR A 72 0.80 0.04 5.21
N LEU A 73 0.74 1.13 4.44
CA LEU A 73 1.91 1.71 3.80
C LEU A 73 1.96 3.22 4.03
N ARG A 74 3.16 3.78 3.89
CA ARG A 74 3.40 5.20 3.70
C ARG A 74 4.45 5.39 2.61
N VAL A 75 4.14 6.25 1.65
CA VAL A 75 5.12 6.78 0.68
C VAL A 75 5.80 7.99 1.34
N SER A 76 7.11 8.17 1.12
CA SER A 76 7.87 9.28 1.74
C SER A 76 8.56 10.11 0.67
N LEU A 77 7.97 11.26 0.35
CA LEU A 77 8.43 12.16 -0.74
C LEU A 77 8.91 13.49 -0.17
N ALA A 78 9.91 14.08 -0.80
CA ALA A 78 10.24 15.49 -0.63
C ALA A 78 9.29 16.34 -1.50
N ALA A 79 8.00 16.31 -1.19
CA ALA A 79 6.92 16.99 -1.91
C ALA A 79 5.75 17.29 -0.95
N ASP A 80 4.66 17.86 -1.47
CA ASP A 80 3.43 18.04 -0.69
C ASP A 80 2.94 16.68 -0.15
N PRO A 81 2.54 16.58 1.14
CA PRO A 81 2.02 15.33 1.71
C PRO A 81 0.81 14.74 0.96
N VAL A 82 0.03 15.57 0.26
CA VAL A 82 -1.04 15.13 -0.62
C VAL A 82 -0.48 14.17 -1.69
N GLU A 83 0.67 14.48 -2.26
CA GLU A 83 1.31 13.65 -3.29
C GLU A 83 1.74 12.27 -2.74
N GLU A 84 2.15 12.19 -1.47
CA GLU A 84 2.41 10.88 -0.82
C GLU A 84 1.14 10.00 -0.82
N ILE A 85 -0.02 10.62 -0.56
CA ILE A 85 -1.31 9.94 -0.52
C ILE A 85 -1.72 9.51 -1.93
N LYS A 86 -1.58 10.39 -2.93
CA LYS A 86 -1.90 10.09 -4.33
C LYS A 86 -1.13 8.87 -4.82
N VAL A 87 0.19 8.92 -4.69
CA VAL A 87 1.09 7.82 -5.09
C VAL A 87 0.77 6.53 -4.33
N GLY A 88 0.48 6.61 -3.04
CA GLY A 88 0.11 5.45 -2.24
C GLY A 88 -1.15 4.74 -2.75
N PHE A 89 -2.18 5.50 -3.13
CA PHE A 89 -3.39 4.94 -3.73
C PHE A 89 -3.13 4.39 -5.14
N ASP A 90 -2.32 5.07 -5.95
CA ASP A 90 -1.99 4.60 -7.30
C ASP A 90 -1.23 3.27 -7.28
N ILE A 91 -0.32 3.07 -6.33
CA ILE A 91 0.36 1.77 -6.12
C ILE A 91 -0.66 0.67 -5.81
N LEU A 92 -1.56 0.90 -4.85
CA LEU A 92 -2.57 -0.08 -4.44
C LEU A 92 -3.56 -0.41 -5.57
N LYS A 93 -3.91 0.60 -6.37
CA LYS A 93 -4.80 0.49 -7.52
C LYS A 93 -4.16 -0.28 -8.66
N SER A 94 -2.89 -0.02 -8.96
CA SER A 94 -2.10 -0.73 -9.97
C SER A 94 -1.97 -2.21 -9.66
N LEU A 95 -1.84 -2.56 -8.37
CA LEU A 95 -1.80 -3.95 -7.89
C LEU A 95 -3.18 -4.58 -7.69
N ARG A 96 -4.27 -3.84 -7.97
CA ARG A 96 -5.66 -4.26 -7.75
C ARG A 96 -5.98 -4.67 -6.30
N ILE A 97 -5.22 -4.16 -5.33
CA ILE A 97 -5.44 -4.39 -3.90
C ILE A 97 -6.56 -3.49 -3.38
N ARG A 98 -6.62 -2.24 -3.88
CA ARG A 98 -7.68 -1.29 -3.57
C ARG A 98 -8.03 -0.50 -4.83
N SER A 99 -9.31 -0.48 -5.18
CA SER A 99 -9.84 0.37 -6.24
C SER A 99 -10.59 1.54 -5.61
N ARG A 100 -10.03 2.74 -5.70
CA ARG A 100 -10.71 4.00 -5.32
C ARG A 100 -10.64 4.98 -6.49
N GLY A 101 -11.73 5.72 -6.71
CA GLY A 101 -11.85 6.66 -7.81
C GLY A 101 -11.89 5.99 -9.18
N ILE A 102 -11.81 6.82 -10.22
CA ILE A 102 -11.88 6.39 -11.62
C ILE A 102 -10.50 5.86 -12.05
N ASN A 103 -10.44 4.82 -12.88
CA ASN A 103 -9.18 4.35 -13.47
C ASN A 103 -9.13 4.69 -14.96
N PHE A 104 -8.35 5.71 -15.32
CA PHE A 104 -8.09 6.03 -16.71
C PHE A 104 -7.09 5.03 -17.28
N ILE A 105 -7.48 4.37 -18.36
CA ILE A 105 -6.59 3.52 -19.15
C ILE A 105 -6.58 4.13 -20.55
N ALA A 106 -5.47 4.75 -20.90
CA ALA A 106 -5.27 5.39 -22.20
C ALA A 106 -4.31 4.58 -23.06
N CYS A 107 -4.58 4.54 -24.37
CA CYS A 107 -3.63 4.05 -25.35
C CYS A 107 -2.47 5.05 -25.47
N PRO A 108 -1.21 4.62 -25.62
CA PRO A 108 -0.16 5.53 -26.07
C PRO A 108 -0.51 6.15 -27.43
N THR A 109 0.05 7.31 -27.74
CA THR A 109 -0.11 7.91 -29.07
C THR A 109 0.61 7.05 -30.13
N CYS A 110 -0.01 6.89 -31.30
CA CYS A 110 0.55 6.15 -32.42
C CYS A 110 0.05 6.76 -33.74
N SER A 111 0.62 6.32 -34.87
CA SER A 111 0.25 6.85 -36.20
C SER A 111 -1.22 6.58 -36.61
N ARG A 112 -1.92 5.70 -35.90
CA ARG A 112 -3.35 5.40 -36.11
C ARG A 112 -4.27 6.32 -35.30
N GLN A 113 -3.73 7.36 -34.68
CA GLN A 113 -4.48 8.29 -33.85
C GLN A 113 -5.37 9.20 -34.70
N GLU A 114 -6.67 9.21 -34.39
CA GLU A 114 -7.67 10.03 -35.10
C GLU A 114 -8.08 11.29 -34.32
N PHE A 115 -7.72 11.38 -33.03
CA PHE A 115 -8.06 12.50 -32.14
C PHE A 115 -6.94 12.75 -31.13
N ASP A 116 -6.89 13.92 -30.49
CA ASP A 116 -5.88 14.23 -29.47
C ASP A 116 -6.09 13.43 -28.17
N VAL A 117 -5.45 12.27 -28.08
CA VAL A 117 -5.52 11.38 -26.92
C VAL A 117 -4.94 12.06 -25.68
N ILE A 118 -3.80 12.75 -25.82
CA ILE A 118 -3.09 13.36 -24.69
C ILE A 118 -3.93 14.49 -24.10
N GLY A 119 -4.39 15.42 -24.94
CA GLY A 119 -5.24 16.52 -24.50
C GLY A 119 -6.54 16.04 -23.87
N THR A 120 -7.17 15.02 -24.47
CA THR A 120 -8.41 14.43 -23.94
C THR A 120 -8.19 13.80 -22.56
N VAL A 121 -7.14 13.01 -22.38
CA VAL A 121 -6.84 12.35 -21.11
C VAL A 121 -6.53 13.39 -20.03
N ASN A 122 -5.67 14.37 -20.31
CA ASN A 122 -5.34 15.43 -19.36
C ASN A 122 -6.59 16.22 -18.92
N ALA A 123 -7.48 16.53 -19.88
CA ALA A 123 -8.73 17.24 -19.57
C ALA A 123 -9.68 16.39 -18.71
N LEU A 124 -9.72 15.07 -18.92
CA LEU A 124 -10.51 14.15 -18.11
C LEU A 124 -9.94 14.01 -16.69
N GLU A 125 -8.62 13.85 -16.56
CA GLU A 125 -7.94 13.77 -15.26
C GLU A 125 -8.19 15.04 -14.44
N GLN A 126 -8.02 16.22 -15.05
CA GLN A 126 -8.27 17.49 -14.38
C GLN A 126 -9.72 17.67 -13.93
N ARG A 127 -10.69 17.33 -14.79
CA ARG A 127 -12.13 17.46 -14.47
C ARG A 127 -12.60 16.50 -13.40
N LEU A 128 -11.94 15.34 -13.29
CA LEU A 128 -12.36 14.27 -12.41
C LEU A 128 -11.48 14.13 -11.17
N GLU A 129 -10.45 14.97 -11.01
CA GLU A 129 -9.53 14.98 -9.86
C GLU A 129 -10.28 15.00 -8.51
N GLU A 130 -11.35 15.79 -8.43
CA GLU A 130 -12.22 15.84 -7.25
C GLU A 130 -12.76 14.44 -6.91
N TYR A 131 -13.27 13.69 -7.88
CA TYR A 131 -13.84 12.35 -7.65
C TYR A 131 -12.79 11.26 -7.32
N HIS A 132 -11.50 11.51 -7.56
CA HIS A 132 -10.45 10.58 -7.15
C HIS A 132 -10.23 10.57 -5.63
N TYR A 133 -10.50 11.68 -4.94
CA TYR A 133 -10.21 11.86 -3.51
C TYR A 133 -11.41 12.31 -2.66
N ALA A 134 -12.52 12.73 -3.27
CA ALA A 134 -13.71 13.34 -2.63
C ALA A 134 -14.67 12.38 -1.90
N ASP A 135 -14.35 11.10 -1.68
CA ASP A 135 -15.15 10.28 -0.74
C ASP A 135 -14.91 10.66 0.74
N GLY A 136 -15.04 11.94 1.10
CA GLY A 136 -15.19 12.45 2.47
C GLY A 136 -14.02 12.27 3.44
N TYR A 137 -12.98 11.49 3.09
CA TYR A 137 -11.87 11.20 3.99
C TYR A 137 -10.90 12.36 4.18
N PHE A 138 -10.65 13.16 3.14
CA PHE A 138 -9.69 14.27 3.23
C PHE A 138 -10.22 15.38 4.14
N ASP A 139 -11.49 15.73 3.95
CA ASP A 139 -12.19 16.75 4.72
C ASP A 139 -12.48 16.28 6.16
N HIS A 140 -12.82 15.00 6.35
CA HIS A 140 -12.99 14.41 7.68
C HIS A 140 -11.65 14.21 8.43
N TRP A 141 -10.52 14.03 7.73
CA TRP A 141 -9.20 13.94 8.37
C TRP A 141 -8.67 15.31 8.82
N LEU A 142 -8.86 16.36 8.02
CA LEU A 142 -8.53 17.73 8.41
C LEU A 142 -9.48 18.31 9.49
N ARG A 143 -10.77 17.94 9.46
CA ARG A 143 -11.78 18.43 10.44
C ARG A 143 -11.97 17.52 11.66
N GLY A 144 -11.44 16.30 11.68
CA GLY A 144 -11.88 15.24 12.59
C GLY A 144 -10.78 14.63 13.47
N LYS A 145 -10.35 15.34 14.52
CA LYS A 145 -9.94 14.68 15.77
C LYS A 145 -11.15 13.95 16.34
N ARG A 146 -11.30 12.65 16.08
CA ARG A 146 -11.83 11.58 16.96
C ARG A 146 -12.54 10.49 16.16
N SER A 147 -12.19 9.26 16.54
CA SER A 147 -13.04 8.07 16.48
C SER A 147 -13.39 7.51 15.10
N ARG A 148 -12.68 6.45 14.71
CA ARG A 148 -13.33 5.17 14.36
C ARG A 148 -12.35 4.01 14.47
N ARG A 149 -12.64 3.13 15.43
CA ARG A 149 -11.96 1.86 15.67
C ARG A 149 -12.35 0.87 14.57
N GLY A 150 -11.38 0.05 14.16
CA GLY A 150 -11.57 -1.38 13.89
C GLY A 150 -12.40 -1.78 12.67
N ALA A 151 -11.73 -1.93 11.53
CA ALA A 151 -12.06 -2.96 10.54
C ALA A 151 -10.80 -3.24 9.69
N GLY A 152 -9.87 -4.02 10.26
CA GLY A 152 -8.66 -4.42 9.56
C GLY A 152 -8.90 -5.72 8.80
N PHE A 153 -8.99 -5.65 7.48
CA PHE A 153 -8.84 -6.81 6.60
C PHE A 153 -7.39 -7.32 6.78
N HIS A 154 -7.19 -8.56 7.27
CA HIS A 154 -5.87 -9.16 7.54
C HIS A 154 -5.65 -10.39 6.64
N PRO A 155 -5.20 -10.22 5.39
CA PRO A 155 -5.01 -11.32 4.44
C PRO A 155 -4.04 -12.40 4.94
N ARG A 156 -3.07 -12.02 5.80
CA ARG A 156 -2.02 -12.92 6.30
C ARG A 156 -2.47 -13.86 7.41
N ARG A 157 -3.43 -13.45 8.25
CA ARG A 157 -3.97 -14.32 9.31
C ARG A 157 -4.74 -15.50 8.71
N ASP A 158 -5.46 -15.28 7.60
CA ASP A 158 -6.26 -16.33 6.96
C ASP A 158 -5.41 -17.40 6.25
N ARG A 159 -4.29 -17.03 5.60
CA ARG A 159 -3.43 -18.03 4.90
C ARG A 159 -2.77 -19.01 5.86
N ARG A 160 -2.22 -18.55 7.00
CA ARG A 160 -1.59 -19.46 7.99
C ARG A 160 -2.60 -20.33 8.74
N GLN A 161 -3.86 -19.92 8.84
CA GLN A 161 -4.91 -20.76 9.43
C GLN A 161 -5.38 -21.87 8.49
N GLN A 162 -5.32 -21.67 7.17
CA GLN A 162 -5.66 -22.71 6.19
C GLN A 162 -4.61 -23.83 6.12
N GLU A 163 -3.32 -23.50 6.24
CA GLU A 163 -2.24 -24.50 6.26
C GLU A 163 -2.15 -25.32 7.57
N LYS A 164 -2.74 -24.82 8.67
CA LYS A 164 -2.74 -25.50 9.98
C LYS A 164 -3.93 -26.45 10.20
N ARG A 165 -4.80 -26.67 9.21
CA ARG A 165 -5.88 -27.67 9.35
C ARG A 165 -5.27 -29.08 9.32
N PRO A 166 -5.33 -29.86 10.42
CA PRO A 166 -4.83 -31.23 10.38
C PRO A 166 -5.68 -32.03 9.39
N VAL A 167 -5.03 -32.66 8.42
CA VAL A 167 -5.65 -33.69 7.59
C VAL A 167 -6.17 -34.75 8.55
N ARG A 168 -7.49 -34.80 8.75
CA ARG A 168 -8.15 -35.89 9.48
C ARG A 168 -7.78 -37.19 8.76
N ARG A 169 -6.82 -37.94 9.30
CA ARG A 169 -6.58 -39.33 8.90
C ARG A 169 -7.91 -40.07 9.10
N ARG A 170 -8.58 -40.44 8.01
CA ARG A 170 -9.70 -41.37 8.06
C ARG A 170 -9.13 -42.68 8.61
N ARG A 171 -9.48 -43.01 9.85
CA ARG A 171 -9.39 -44.37 10.36
C ARG A 171 -10.63 -45.10 9.88
N THR A 172 -10.47 -45.99 8.91
CA THR A 172 -11.10 -47.31 8.75
C THR A 172 -10.69 -47.86 7.39
#